data_AF-E3VL94-F1
#
_entry.id   AF-E3VL94-F1
#
_cell.length_a   1.000
_cell.length_b   1.000
_cell.length_c   1.000
_cell.angle_alpha   90.00
_cell.angle_beta   90.00
_cell.angle_gamma   90.00
#
_symmetry.space_group_name_H-M   'P 1'
#
loop_
_entity.id
_entity.type
_entity.pdbx_description
1 polymer ?
#
loop_
_entity_poly.entity_id
_entity_poly.type
_entity_poly.pdbx_seq_one_letter_code
_entity_poly.pdbx_strand_id
1 'polypeptide(L)'
;RRMAAGLNGFGPVPERTTFASREDLTSRFVPDRFSGPAAYEQPSAQERGMNYGNREKRNPDRVFDRPQVTSPHSRGQGLSVQNVPSEKVWPEERLRDMSMAAIKEFYSARDEKEVALCIKDLNSPGFHPTMISLWVTDSFERKDMERAVLTDLLVNLAKSRDGILNQAQLLQGFESVLTTLEDAVNDAPKAAEFLGRIFAKVIVENVVPLREIARLIHEGGEEPGSLLEIGLAGDVLGSTLEIIKSEKGESVLNDIRRSSNLRLEDFRPPDPNRSR
;
A
#
# COMPACT_ATOMS: atom_id res chain seq x y z
N ARG A 1 -49.47 79.66 -11.00
CA ARG A 1 -49.88 78.24 -10.77
C ARG A 1 -48.75 77.36 -11.29
N ARG A 2 -48.01 76.68 -10.38
CA ARG A 2 -47.16 75.45 -10.52
C ARG A 2 -46.19 75.32 -11.72
N MET A 3 -44.98 74.76 -11.65
CA MET A 3 -44.04 74.25 -10.63
C MET A 3 -42.67 74.26 -11.34
N ALA A 4 -41.59 74.58 -10.63
CA ALA A 4 -40.22 74.58 -11.13
C ALA A 4 -39.55 73.20 -10.94
N ALA A 5 -38.65 72.89 -11.87
CA ALA A 5 -37.80 71.71 -11.89
C ALA A 5 -36.55 71.88 -10.99
N GLY A 6 -35.92 70.75 -10.68
CA GLY A 6 -34.46 70.64 -10.59
C GLY A 6 -33.87 70.73 -9.18
N LEU A 7 -33.27 69.61 -8.77
CA LEU A 7 -32.58 69.37 -7.50
C LEU A 7 -31.27 70.19 -7.36
N ASN A 8 -31.15 70.91 -6.24
CA ASN A 8 -29.91 71.25 -5.52
C ASN A 8 -29.62 70.08 -4.54
N GLY A 9 -28.43 69.78 -4.02
CA GLY A 9 -27.27 70.59 -3.67
C GLY A 9 -26.79 70.15 -2.27
N PHE A 10 -25.47 70.08 -2.09
CA PHE A 10 -24.61 69.76 -0.93
C PHE A 10 -25.08 69.91 0.54
N GLY A 11 -24.56 68.99 1.39
CA GLY A 11 -24.08 69.15 2.79
C GLY A 11 -25.09 68.83 3.92
N PRO A 12 -24.71 68.68 5.22
CA PRO A 12 -23.38 68.63 5.91
C PRO A 12 -23.27 67.55 7.04
N VAL A 13 -22.19 67.57 7.85
CA VAL A 13 -21.97 66.81 9.12
C VAL A 13 -22.52 67.62 10.32
N PRO A 14 -23.06 67.04 11.44
CA PRO A 14 -22.28 66.86 12.70
C PRO A 14 -22.71 65.71 13.69
N GLU A 15 -21.93 65.54 14.76
CA GLU A 15 -21.91 64.54 15.86
C GLU A 15 -23.12 64.52 16.85
N ARG A 16 -23.43 63.35 17.47
CA ARG A 16 -23.26 63.05 18.94
C ARG A 16 -23.89 61.70 19.43
N THR A 17 -23.07 60.92 20.16
CA THR A 17 -23.32 60.07 21.37
C THR A 17 -24.51 59.08 21.48
N THR A 18 -24.23 57.79 21.78
CA THR A 18 -24.35 57.15 23.13
C THR A 18 -24.15 55.61 23.13
N PHE A 19 -23.35 55.13 24.09
CA PHE A 19 -23.37 53.86 24.85
C PHE A 19 -23.70 52.49 24.20
N ALA A 20 -22.67 51.61 24.15
CA ALA A 20 -22.74 50.18 24.53
C ALA A 20 -21.29 49.70 24.78
N SER A 21 -20.84 49.62 26.03
CA SER A 21 -20.85 48.42 26.88
C SER A 21 -19.93 47.28 26.41
N ARG A 22 -18.76 47.24 27.07
CA ARG A 22 -18.16 46.07 27.74
C ARG A 22 -17.28 45.12 26.92
N GLU A 23 -15.98 45.45 26.98
CA GLU A 23 -14.86 44.58 27.39
C GLU A 23 -14.96 43.08 27.06
N ASP A 24 -14.15 42.60 26.13
CA ASP A 24 -13.73 41.20 26.11
C ASP A 24 -12.26 41.09 26.54
N LEU A 25 -12.10 40.47 27.71
CA LEU A 25 -10.82 40.25 28.37
C LEU A 25 -10.06 39.12 27.68
N THR A 26 -8.78 39.38 27.45
CA THR A 26 -7.75 38.36 27.30
C THR A 26 -7.78 37.36 28.49
N SER A 27 -7.92 36.07 28.20
CA SER A 27 -7.63 34.97 29.14
C SER A 27 -6.85 33.89 28.38
N ARG A 28 -5.52 33.88 28.53
CA ARG A 28 -4.76 33.09 29.52
C ARG A 28 -4.81 31.58 29.29
N PHE A 29 -3.74 31.13 28.65
CA PHE A 29 -3.10 29.83 28.73
C PHE A 29 -3.13 29.24 30.15
N VAL A 30 -3.66 28.02 30.30
CA VAL A 30 -3.37 27.10 31.42
C VAL A 30 -3.40 25.66 30.89
N PRO A 31 -2.38 24.82 31.17
CA PRO A 31 -2.42 23.40 30.87
C PRO A 31 -3.01 22.63 32.06
N ASP A 32 -3.92 21.70 31.79
CA ASP A 32 -4.47 20.84 32.84
C ASP A 32 -3.56 19.63 33.10
N ARG A 33 -3.13 19.52 34.36
CA ARG A 33 -2.26 18.46 34.87
C ARG A 33 -3.14 17.37 35.47
N PHE A 34 -3.22 16.23 34.81
CA PHE A 34 -3.72 15.00 35.43
C PHE A 34 -2.71 14.46 36.46
N SER A 35 -3.21 14.18 37.66
CA SER A 35 -2.50 13.43 38.70
C SER A 35 -3.16 12.05 38.85
N GLY A 36 -2.35 10.99 38.78
CA GLY A 36 -2.74 9.62 39.10
C GLY A 36 -1.50 8.71 39.07
N PRO A 37 -1.12 8.03 40.17
CA PRO A 37 0.17 7.37 40.30
C PRO A 37 0.13 5.91 39.86
N ALA A 38 1.16 5.46 39.14
CA ALA A 38 1.49 4.04 39.00
C ALA A 38 2.99 3.88 39.20
N ALA A 39 3.37 3.70 40.47
CA ALA A 39 4.69 3.24 40.86
C ALA A 39 4.57 1.75 41.19
N TYR A 40 5.20 0.88 40.39
CA TYR A 40 5.84 -0.34 40.88
C TYR A 40 6.98 -0.68 39.94
N GLU A 41 8.19 -0.42 40.43
CA GLU A 41 9.45 -0.97 39.94
C GLU A 41 9.52 -2.47 40.24
N GLN A 42 10.04 -3.25 39.28
CA GLN A 42 10.92 -4.40 39.60
C GLN A 42 12.30 -3.84 39.93
N PRO A 43 13.03 -4.37 40.94
CA PRO A 43 13.86 -5.59 40.78
C PRO A 43 13.87 -6.41 42.10
N SER A 44 14.53 -7.55 42.34
CA SER A 44 15.82 -8.11 41.92
C SER A 44 15.92 -9.57 42.42
N ALA A 45 16.92 -10.27 41.88
CA ALA A 45 17.36 -11.62 42.21
C ALA A 45 17.59 -11.91 43.70
N GLN A 46 17.37 -13.17 44.09
CA GLN A 46 18.08 -13.75 45.23
C GLN A 46 18.36 -15.24 45.02
N GLU A 47 19.65 -15.53 44.93
CA GLU A 47 20.28 -16.84 44.93
C GLU A 47 20.20 -17.50 46.33
N ARG A 48 19.81 -18.78 46.36
CA ARG A 48 20.27 -19.84 47.28
C ARG A 48 20.10 -21.14 46.49
N GLY A 49 21.07 -22.03 46.27
CA GLY A 49 22.29 -22.32 47.00
C GLY A 49 22.23 -23.76 47.54
N MET A 50 22.82 -24.70 46.77
CA MET A 50 23.28 -26.07 47.13
C MET A 50 22.19 -27.13 47.45
N ASN A 51 22.30 -28.42 47.10
CA ASN A 51 23.49 -29.26 47.06
C ASN A 51 23.31 -30.55 46.22
N TYR A 52 24.46 -31.11 45.80
CA TYR A 52 24.66 -32.35 45.04
C TYR A 52 24.28 -33.65 45.78
N GLY A 53 23.94 -34.68 45.02
CA GLY A 53 23.75 -36.06 45.49
C GLY A 53 24.03 -37.11 44.41
N ASN A 54 25.31 -37.28 44.10
CA ASN A 54 25.86 -38.36 43.27
C ASN A 54 25.76 -39.72 43.99
N ARG A 55 25.27 -40.78 43.33
CA ARG A 55 25.80 -42.15 43.54
C ARG A 55 25.43 -43.13 42.42
N GLU A 56 26.41 -43.38 41.55
CA GLU A 56 26.54 -44.59 40.75
C GLU A 56 26.70 -45.86 41.62
N LYS A 57 26.19 -46.99 41.12
CA LYS A 57 26.67 -48.37 41.36
C LYS A 57 26.44 -49.15 40.06
N ARG A 58 27.45 -49.36 39.20
CA ARG A 58 28.48 -50.42 39.18
C ARG A 58 27.95 -51.83 38.80
N ASN A 59 28.21 -52.19 37.53
CA ASN A 59 28.37 -53.51 36.87
C ASN A 59 29.11 -54.58 37.72
N PRO A 60 29.14 -55.91 37.39
CA PRO A 60 29.44 -56.53 36.07
C PRO A 60 28.68 -57.87 35.78
N ASP A 61 28.74 -58.51 34.59
CA ASP A 61 29.76 -59.48 34.08
C ASP A 61 29.48 -59.76 32.56
N ARG A 62 30.39 -59.53 31.59
CA ARG A 62 31.43 -60.42 31.00
C ARG A 62 30.92 -61.85 30.65
N VAL A 63 30.98 -62.36 29.39
CA VAL A 63 32.17 -62.91 28.68
C VAL A 63 31.78 -63.46 27.26
N PHE A 64 32.59 -63.11 26.22
CA PHE A 64 33.08 -63.80 24.98
C PHE A 64 32.10 -64.57 24.03
N ASP A 65 32.23 -64.61 22.68
CA ASP A 65 33.42 -64.80 21.82
C ASP A 65 33.19 -64.44 20.31
N ARG A 66 34.27 -64.25 19.53
CA ARG A 66 34.39 -63.96 18.05
C ARG A 66 34.29 -65.30 17.22
N PRO A 67 34.47 -65.41 15.85
CA PRO A 67 34.78 -64.44 14.79
C PRO A 67 34.10 -64.57 13.38
N GLN A 68 34.12 -63.45 12.64
CA GLN A 68 34.40 -63.18 11.21
C GLN A 68 34.44 -64.33 10.16
N VAL A 69 33.66 -64.21 9.07
CA VAL A 69 33.94 -64.75 7.72
C VAL A 69 33.61 -63.70 6.64
N THR A 70 34.42 -63.69 5.59
CA THR A 70 34.63 -62.69 4.53
C THR A 70 33.93 -63.02 3.19
N SER A 71 33.44 -61.96 2.52
CA SER A 71 33.40 -61.71 1.04
C SER A 71 32.32 -62.41 0.17
N PRO A 72 32.04 -61.95 -1.09
CA PRO A 72 32.10 -60.60 -1.70
C PRO A 72 30.92 -60.21 -2.65
N HIS A 73 30.82 -58.91 -2.94
CA HIS A 73 30.35 -58.22 -4.17
C HIS A 73 29.12 -58.69 -4.99
N SER A 74 28.17 -57.77 -5.16
CA SER A 74 27.49 -57.53 -6.45
C SER A 74 27.15 -56.05 -6.58
N ARG A 75 27.80 -55.39 -7.55
CA ARG A 75 27.53 -54.02 -8.00
C ARG A 75 26.10 -53.96 -8.55
N GLY A 76 25.18 -53.37 -7.79
CA GLY A 76 24.00 -52.72 -8.34
C GLY A 76 24.30 -51.23 -8.44
N GLN A 77 24.49 -50.71 -9.65
CA GLN A 77 24.40 -49.28 -9.92
C GLN A 77 22.95 -48.85 -9.61
N GLY A 78 22.70 -48.50 -8.36
CA GLY A 78 21.57 -47.64 -8.02
C GLY A 78 21.93 -46.26 -8.54
N LEU A 79 21.41 -45.91 -9.72
CA LEU A 79 21.30 -44.51 -10.11
C LEU A 79 20.53 -43.83 -8.98
N SER A 80 21.23 -42.98 -8.22
CA SER A 80 20.58 -42.05 -7.31
C SER A 80 19.65 -41.20 -8.18
N VAL A 81 18.36 -41.51 -8.13
CA VAL A 81 17.32 -40.59 -8.57
C VAL A 81 17.57 -39.34 -7.74
N GLN A 82 18.10 -38.32 -8.39
CA GLN A 82 18.21 -37.00 -7.80
C GLN A 82 16.79 -36.64 -7.37
N ASN A 83 16.59 -36.48 -6.07
CA ASN A 83 15.40 -35.84 -5.54
C ASN A 83 15.38 -34.44 -6.15
N VAL A 84 14.67 -34.29 -7.27
CA VAL A 84 14.18 -33.01 -7.73
C VAL A 84 13.36 -32.48 -6.56
N PRO A 85 13.66 -31.32 -5.98
CA PRO A 85 12.79 -30.71 -5.00
C PRO A 85 11.42 -30.59 -5.66
N SER A 86 10.40 -31.29 -5.13
CA SER A 86 9.03 -31.02 -5.56
C SER A 86 8.82 -29.52 -5.40
N GLU A 87 8.56 -28.84 -6.52
CA GLU A 87 8.14 -27.45 -6.49
C GLU A 87 7.00 -27.35 -5.48
N LYS A 88 7.23 -26.59 -4.41
CA LYS A 88 6.28 -26.44 -3.33
C LYS A 88 5.15 -25.56 -3.84
N VAL A 89 4.17 -26.19 -4.49
CA VAL A 89 2.97 -25.50 -4.97
C VAL A 89 2.01 -25.36 -3.81
N TRP A 90 1.86 -24.13 -3.33
CA TRP A 90 0.87 -23.81 -2.30
C TRP A 90 -0.52 -23.66 -2.91
N PRO A 91 -1.59 -24.05 -2.19
CA PRO A 91 -2.95 -23.70 -2.58
C PRO A 91 -3.12 -22.17 -2.65
N GLU A 92 -3.95 -21.70 -3.57
CA GLU A 92 -4.14 -20.27 -3.82
C GLU A 92 -4.65 -19.51 -2.59
N GLU A 93 -5.55 -20.11 -1.81
CA GLU A 93 -6.02 -19.57 -0.52
C GLU A 93 -4.85 -19.31 0.44
N ARG A 94 -3.91 -20.26 0.54
CA ARG A 94 -2.74 -20.11 1.39
C ARG A 94 -1.80 -19.02 0.87
N LEU A 95 -1.65 -18.88 -0.44
CA LEU A 95 -0.87 -17.78 -1.04
C LEU A 95 -1.48 -16.42 -0.68
N ARG A 96 -2.81 -16.31 -0.74
CA ARG A 96 -3.54 -15.10 -0.29
C ARG A 96 -3.25 -14.80 1.16
N ASP A 97 -3.46 -15.76 2.05
CA ASP A 97 -3.26 -15.58 3.50
C ASP A 97 -1.83 -15.13 3.83
N MET A 98 -0.83 -15.79 3.23
CA MET A 98 0.57 -15.44 3.41
C MET A 98 0.87 -14.03 2.89
N SER A 99 0.39 -13.67 1.69
CA SER A 99 0.61 -12.33 1.14
C SER A 99 -0.09 -11.23 1.93
N MET A 100 -1.29 -11.51 2.46
CA MET A 100 -2.05 -10.55 3.27
C MET A 100 -1.44 -10.39 4.65
N ALA A 101 -0.88 -11.45 5.23
CA ALA A 101 -0.10 -11.35 6.46
C ALA A 101 1.14 -10.47 6.26
N ALA A 102 1.90 -10.69 5.17
CA ALA A 102 3.10 -9.92 4.87
C ALA A 102 2.84 -8.41 4.75
N ILE A 103 1.79 -8.00 4.02
CA ILE A 103 1.49 -6.56 3.89
C ILE A 103 0.96 -5.95 5.19
N LYS A 104 0.19 -6.71 5.98
CA LYS A 104 -0.31 -6.25 7.29
C LYS A 104 0.83 -6.03 8.28
N GLU A 105 1.82 -6.91 8.29
CA GLU A 105 3.03 -6.76 9.10
C GLU A 105 3.87 -5.57 8.63
N PHE A 106 4.04 -5.41 7.32
CA PHE A 106 4.73 -4.25 6.75
C PHE A 106 4.12 -2.92 7.19
N TYR A 107 2.79 -2.86 7.35
CA TYR A 107 2.13 -1.65 7.83
C TYR A 107 2.59 -1.21 9.23
N SER A 108 3.12 -2.12 10.03
CA SER A 108 3.64 -1.86 11.38
C SER A 108 5.16 -1.82 11.42
N ALA A 109 5.82 -2.80 10.81
CA ALA A 109 7.27 -3.01 10.91
C ALA A 109 8.08 -2.13 9.95
N ARG A 110 7.50 -1.70 8.82
CA ARG A 110 8.18 -0.93 7.75
C ARG A 110 9.42 -1.61 7.18
N ASP A 111 9.48 -2.95 7.22
CA ASP A 111 10.60 -3.72 6.67
C ASP A 111 10.29 -4.24 5.27
N GLU A 112 10.78 -3.53 4.25
CA GLU A 112 10.62 -3.92 2.84
C GLU A 112 11.40 -5.20 2.49
N LYS A 113 12.49 -5.50 3.20
CA LYS A 113 13.30 -6.69 2.92
C LYS A 113 12.55 -7.93 3.37
N GLU A 114 11.87 -7.86 4.49
CA GLU A 114 11.02 -8.95 4.98
C GLU A 114 9.87 -9.22 4.00
N VAL A 115 9.24 -8.17 3.48
CA VAL A 115 8.21 -8.33 2.42
C VAL A 115 8.80 -9.01 1.18
N ALA A 116 9.98 -8.58 0.73
CA ALA A 116 10.64 -9.19 -0.42
C ALA A 116 10.99 -10.67 -0.20
N LEU A 117 11.40 -11.06 1.02
CA LEU A 117 11.61 -12.45 1.41
C LEU A 117 10.30 -13.24 1.41
N CYS A 118 9.25 -12.69 2.03
CA CYS A 118 7.91 -13.29 2.02
C CYS A 118 7.41 -13.57 0.59
N ILE A 119 7.58 -12.62 -0.34
CA ILE A 119 7.20 -12.80 -1.75
C ILE A 119 8.02 -13.94 -2.40
N LYS A 120 9.33 -14.00 -2.16
CA LYS A 120 10.18 -15.09 -2.68
C LYS A 120 9.74 -16.45 -2.11
N ASP A 121 9.35 -16.50 -0.84
CA ASP A 121 8.90 -17.71 -0.16
C ASP A 121 7.52 -18.21 -0.63
N LEU A 122 6.70 -17.34 -1.24
CA LEU A 122 5.50 -17.78 -1.96
C LEU A 122 5.87 -18.72 -3.11
N ASN A 123 7.04 -18.53 -3.73
CA ASN A 123 7.55 -19.32 -4.86
C ASN A 123 6.50 -19.54 -5.98
N SER A 124 5.70 -18.50 -6.25
CA SER A 124 4.59 -18.55 -7.21
C SER A 124 4.49 -17.22 -8.00
N PRO A 125 5.35 -17.00 -9.01
CA PRO A 125 5.34 -15.77 -9.80
C PRO A 125 4.01 -15.47 -10.51
N GLY A 126 3.24 -16.52 -10.83
CA GLY A 126 1.90 -16.38 -11.41
C GLY A 126 0.85 -15.80 -10.45
N PHE A 127 1.10 -15.83 -9.14
CA PHE A 127 0.24 -15.24 -8.12
C PHE A 127 0.54 -13.76 -7.85
N HIS A 128 1.71 -13.25 -8.28
CA HIS A 128 2.11 -11.86 -7.99
C HIS A 128 1.09 -10.81 -8.46
N PRO A 129 0.46 -10.92 -9.66
CA PRO A 129 -0.59 -9.98 -10.06
C PRO A 129 -1.78 -9.96 -9.08
N THR A 130 -2.24 -11.14 -8.66
CA THR A 130 -3.33 -11.28 -7.68
C THR A 130 -2.94 -10.67 -6.34
N MET A 131 -1.71 -10.90 -5.87
CA MET A 131 -1.17 -10.27 -4.67
C MET A 131 -1.19 -8.74 -4.76
N ILE A 132 -0.72 -8.17 -5.88
CA ILE A 132 -0.71 -6.72 -6.10
C ILE A 132 -2.15 -6.18 -6.03
N SER A 133 -3.10 -6.83 -6.70
CA SER A 133 -4.51 -6.44 -6.67
C SER A 133 -5.08 -6.46 -5.25
N LEU A 134 -4.84 -7.55 -4.50
CA LEU A 134 -5.29 -7.66 -3.11
C LEU A 134 -4.73 -6.55 -2.22
N TRP A 135 -3.44 -6.22 -2.37
CA TRP A 135 -2.80 -5.17 -1.57
C TRP A 135 -3.34 -3.79 -1.88
N VAL A 136 -3.52 -3.47 -3.16
CA VAL A 136 -4.07 -2.18 -3.58
C VAL A 136 -5.53 -2.06 -3.12
N THR A 137 -6.36 -3.08 -3.32
CA THR A 137 -7.76 -3.06 -2.89
C THR A 137 -7.90 -2.95 -1.36
N ASP A 138 -7.14 -3.73 -0.58
CA ASP A 138 -7.12 -3.64 0.90
C ASP A 138 -6.71 -2.24 1.38
N SER A 139 -5.88 -1.54 0.62
CA SER A 139 -5.42 -0.20 1.01
C SER A 139 -6.43 0.92 0.77
N PHE A 140 -7.49 0.72 -0.02
CA PHE A 140 -8.51 1.76 -0.25
C PHE A 140 -9.18 2.21 1.05
N GLU A 141 -9.41 1.28 1.98
CA GLU A 141 -10.04 1.54 3.28
C GLU A 141 -9.04 1.94 4.38
N ARG A 142 -7.74 2.00 4.06
CA ARG A 142 -6.67 2.34 5.01
C ARG A 142 -6.43 3.84 5.13
N LYS A 143 -5.61 4.21 6.13
CA LYS A 143 -5.23 5.61 6.37
C LYS A 143 -4.25 6.10 5.29
N ASP A 144 -4.24 7.41 5.07
CA ASP A 144 -3.36 8.07 4.08
C ASP A 144 -1.89 7.68 4.20
N MET A 145 -1.38 7.53 5.42
CA MET A 145 0.00 7.11 5.66
C MET A 145 0.27 5.67 5.16
N GLU A 146 -0.65 4.73 5.41
CA GLU A 146 -0.52 3.33 4.97
C GLU A 146 -0.63 3.21 3.44
N ARG A 147 -1.50 4.03 2.85
CA ARG A 147 -1.64 4.19 1.42
C ARG A 147 -0.35 4.69 0.74
N ALA A 148 0.30 5.69 1.33
CA ALA A 148 1.57 6.22 0.83
C ALA A 148 2.70 5.19 0.90
N VAL A 149 2.87 4.52 2.04
CA VAL A 149 3.93 3.52 2.22
C VAL A 149 3.73 2.26 1.36
N LEU A 150 2.48 1.84 1.08
CA LEU A 150 2.23 0.78 0.10
C LEU A 150 2.69 1.21 -1.30
N THR A 151 2.41 2.46 -1.67
CA THR A 151 2.79 3.00 -2.98
C THR A 151 4.31 2.97 -3.17
N ASP A 152 5.06 3.41 -2.14
CA ASP A 152 6.53 3.34 -2.15
C ASP A 152 7.04 1.89 -2.18
N LEU A 153 6.42 0.98 -1.41
CA LEU A 153 6.77 -0.45 -1.40
C LEU A 153 6.64 -1.07 -2.80
N LEU A 154 5.52 -0.87 -3.50
CA LEU A 154 5.31 -1.44 -4.84
C LEU A 154 6.38 -1.00 -5.84
N VAL A 155 6.76 0.30 -5.80
CA VAL A 155 7.85 0.84 -6.62
C VAL A 155 9.19 0.21 -6.24
N ASN A 156 9.51 0.13 -4.95
CA ASN A 156 10.78 -0.41 -4.47
C ASN A 156 10.94 -1.89 -4.82
N LEU A 157 9.86 -2.68 -4.70
CA LEU A 157 9.84 -4.09 -5.12
C LEU A 157 10.05 -4.25 -6.62
N ALA A 158 9.45 -3.37 -7.44
CA ALA A 158 9.60 -3.41 -8.89
C ALA A 158 10.98 -2.96 -9.38
N LYS A 159 11.60 -1.99 -8.69
CA LYS A 159 12.96 -1.49 -8.99
C LYS A 159 14.07 -2.30 -8.33
N SER A 160 13.71 -3.29 -7.51
CA SER A 160 14.68 -4.15 -6.82
C SER A 160 15.56 -4.88 -7.85
N ARG A 161 16.86 -4.96 -7.56
CA ARG A 161 17.82 -5.70 -8.39
C ARG A 161 17.52 -7.20 -8.47
N ASP A 162 16.81 -7.71 -7.48
CA ASP A 162 16.40 -9.11 -7.40
C ASP A 162 15.19 -9.43 -8.30
N GLY A 163 14.59 -8.43 -8.95
CA GLY A 163 13.45 -8.61 -9.85
C GLY A 163 12.22 -9.18 -9.15
N ILE A 164 11.91 -8.71 -7.94
CA ILE A 164 10.82 -9.24 -7.10
C ILE A 164 9.48 -9.15 -7.82
N LEU A 165 9.18 -7.97 -8.37
CA LEU A 165 8.04 -7.72 -9.23
C LEU A 165 8.55 -7.20 -10.57
N ASN A 166 7.89 -7.60 -11.64
CA ASN A 166 8.15 -7.04 -12.96
C ASN A 166 6.97 -6.17 -13.44
N GLN A 167 7.22 -5.40 -14.49
CA GLN A 167 6.24 -4.48 -15.07
C GLN A 167 4.94 -5.18 -15.52
N ALA A 168 5.02 -6.38 -16.09
CA ALA A 168 3.85 -7.12 -16.55
C ALA A 168 2.96 -7.57 -15.38
N GLN A 169 3.57 -7.99 -14.28
CA GLN A 169 2.84 -8.37 -13.06
C GLN A 169 2.11 -7.18 -12.43
N LEU A 170 2.75 -6.00 -12.42
CA LEU A 170 2.11 -4.75 -11.98
C LEU A 170 0.92 -4.39 -12.87
N LEU A 171 1.09 -4.41 -14.19
CA LEU A 171 0.01 -4.10 -15.13
C LEU A 171 -1.20 -5.03 -14.94
N GLN A 172 -0.98 -6.34 -14.83
CA GLN A 172 -2.07 -7.32 -14.61
C GLN A 172 -2.74 -7.14 -13.25
N GLY A 173 -1.98 -6.79 -12.21
CA GLY A 173 -2.54 -6.48 -10.89
C GLY A 173 -3.40 -5.22 -10.93
N PHE A 174 -2.92 -4.17 -11.60
CA PHE A 174 -3.66 -2.91 -11.77
C PHE A 174 -4.90 -3.06 -12.64
N GLU A 175 -4.84 -3.87 -13.69
CA GLU A 175 -6.00 -4.25 -14.50
C GLU A 175 -7.08 -4.88 -13.62
N SER A 176 -6.72 -5.85 -12.77
CA SER A 176 -7.65 -6.49 -11.84
C SER A 176 -8.29 -5.50 -10.85
N VAL A 177 -7.53 -4.51 -10.37
CA VAL A 177 -8.06 -3.45 -9.50
C VAL A 177 -9.04 -2.56 -10.24
N LEU A 178 -8.72 -2.18 -11.48
CA LEU A 178 -9.58 -1.35 -12.32
C LEU A 178 -10.90 -2.05 -12.65
N THR A 179 -10.89 -3.37 -12.86
CA THR A 179 -12.10 -4.18 -13.05
C THR A 179 -13.06 -4.10 -11.87
N THR A 180 -12.54 -4.04 -10.63
CA THR A 180 -13.37 -3.98 -9.42
C THR A 180 -13.55 -2.57 -8.86
N LEU A 181 -13.09 -1.53 -9.58
CA LEU A 181 -13.03 -0.17 -9.04
C LEU A 181 -14.43 0.42 -8.82
N GLU A 182 -15.40 0.06 -9.66
CA GLU A 182 -16.79 0.52 -9.56
C GLU A 182 -17.44 0.11 -8.23
N ASP A 183 -17.17 -1.11 -7.78
CA ASP A 183 -17.61 -1.58 -6.46
C ASP A 183 -16.79 -0.94 -5.35
N ALA A 184 -15.47 -0.88 -5.53
CA ALA A 184 -14.56 -0.34 -4.51
C ALA A 184 -14.86 1.13 -4.15
N VAL A 185 -15.34 1.96 -5.09
CA VAL A 185 -15.72 3.34 -4.80
C VAL A 185 -16.99 3.46 -3.94
N ASN A 186 -17.86 2.43 -3.94
CA ASN A 186 -19.05 2.40 -3.10
C ASN A 186 -18.66 2.28 -1.61
N ASP A 187 -17.62 1.49 -1.32
CA ASP A 187 -17.10 1.30 0.04
C ASP A 187 -16.09 2.39 0.42
N ALA A 188 -15.26 2.81 -0.53
CA ALA A 188 -14.22 3.81 -0.36
C ALA A 188 -14.30 4.91 -1.44
N PRO A 189 -15.03 6.02 -1.20
CA PRO A 189 -15.23 7.08 -2.19
C PRO A 189 -13.96 7.74 -2.77
N LYS A 190 -12.81 7.56 -2.11
CA LYS A 190 -11.50 8.06 -2.56
C LYS A 190 -10.66 7.02 -3.30
N ALA A 191 -11.20 5.83 -3.59
CA ALA A 191 -10.46 4.74 -4.22
C ALA A 191 -9.85 5.16 -5.57
N ALA A 192 -10.63 5.82 -6.44
CA ALA A 192 -10.16 6.34 -7.72
C ALA A 192 -9.02 7.36 -7.58
N GLU A 193 -9.17 8.33 -6.66
CA GLU A 193 -8.12 9.32 -6.39
C GLU A 193 -6.83 8.64 -5.91
N PHE A 194 -6.95 7.67 -5.01
CA PHE A 194 -5.82 6.94 -4.47
C PHE A 194 -5.14 6.04 -5.51
N LEU A 195 -5.91 5.35 -6.35
CA LEU A 195 -5.34 4.59 -7.47
C LEU A 195 -4.54 5.51 -8.40
N GLY A 196 -5.04 6.72 -8.64
CA GLY A 196 -4.30 7.77 -9.35
C GLY A 196 -2.96 8.14 -8.70
N ARG A 197 -2.88 8.13 -7.36
CA ARG A 197 -1.60 8.34 -6.62
C ARG A 197 -0.61 7.22 -6.86
N ILE A 198 -1.05 5.98 -6.85
CA ILE A 198 -0.20 4.83 -7.17
C ILE A 198 0.33 4.96 -8.61
N PHE A 199 -0.56 5.24 -9.56
CA PHE A 199 -0.21 5.42 -10.96
C PHE A 199 0.78 6.57 -11.19
N ALA A 200 0.56 7.71 -10.55
CA ALA A 200 1.48 8.85 -10.62
C ALA A 200 2.89 8.44 -10.17
N LYS A 201 3.00 7.73 -9.05
CA LYS A 201 4.29 7.29 -8.53
C LYS A 201 4.99 6.30 -9.46
N VAL A 202 4.31 5.26 -9.95
CA VAL A 202 4.94 4.26 -10.84
C VAL A 202 5.38 4.87 -12.18
N ILE A 203 4.67 5.89 -12.66
CA ILE A 203 5.05 6.64 -13.87
C ILE A 203 6.29 7.50 -13.60
N VAL A 204 6.26 8.30 -12.54
CA VAL A 204 7.36 9.18 -12.13
C VAL A 204 8.66 8.40 -11.90
N GLU A 205 8.54 7.22 -11.31
CA GLU A 205 9.67 6.37 -10.98
C GLU A 205 10.13 5.49 -12.16
N ASN A 206 9.55 5.71 -13.36
CA ASN A 206 9.82 5.01 -14.61
C ASN A 206 9.65 3.48 -14.52
N VAL A 207 8.70 3.03 -13.69
CA VAL A 207 8.35 1.60 -13.54
C VAL A 207 7.37 1.18 -14.63
N VAL A 208 6.36 2.01 -14.90
CA VAL A 208 5.35 1.80 -15.95
C VAL A 208 5.15 3.12 -16.71
N PRO A 209 5.21 3.15 -18.05
CA PRO A 209 4.98 4.38 -18.79
C PRO A 209 3.49 4.76 -18.75
N LEU A 210 3.19 6.06 -18.78
CA LEU A 210 1.82 6.59 -18.75
C LEU A 210 0.94 6.00 -19.86
N ARG A 211 1.48 5.71 -21.04
CA ARG A 211 0.72 5.06 -22.13
C ARG A 211 0.06 3.74 -21.71
N GLU A 212 0.78 2.88 -20.99
CA GLU A 212 0.25 1.57 -20.58
C GLU A 212 -0.78 1.73 -19.46
N ILE A 213 -0.53 2.63 -18.51
CA ILE A 213 -1.52 2.97 -17.46
C ILE A 213 -2.79 3.56 -18.06
N ALA A 214 -2.67 4.51 -18.99
CA ALA A 214 -3.81 5.13 -19.64
C ALA A 214 -4.63 4.10 -20.44
N ARG A 215 -3.95 3.15 -21.11
CA ARG A 215 -4.63 2.04 -21.78
C ARG A 215 -5.44 1.19 -20.80
N LEU A 216 -4.87 0.81 -19.67
CA LEU A 216 -5.59 0.05 -18.64
C LEU A 216 -6.80 0.83 -18.11
N ILE A 217 -6.65 2.14 -17.85
CA ILE A 217 -7.76 2.99 -17.37
C ILE A 217 -8.87 3.06 -18.42
N HIS A 218 -8.52 3.17 -19.71
CA HIS A 218 -9.47 3.25 -20.81
C HIS A 218 -10.22 1.93 -21.02
N GLU A 219 -9.54 0.80 -20.90
CA GLU A 219 -10.11 -0.55 -21.07
C GLU A 219 -10.77 -1.08 -19.77
N GLY A 220 -10.58 -0.40 -18.64
CA GLY A 220 -10.97 -0.88 -17.32
C GLY A 220 -12.47 -0.75 -17.01
N GLY A 221 -12.87 -1.48 -15.97
CA GLY A 221 -14.26 -1.59 -15.50
C GLY A 221 -14.73 -3.03 -15.42
N GLU A 222 -15.90 -3.27 -14.83
CA GLU A 222 -16.51 -4.61 -14.79
C GLU A 222 -16.70 -5.14 -16.22
N GLU A 223 -17.16 -4.26 -17.10
CA GLU A 223 -17.17 -4.46 -18.54
C GLU A 223 -16.11 -3.57 -19.20
N PRO A 224 -15.41 -4.01 -20.26
CA PRO A 224 -14.37 -3.19 -20.88
C PRO A 224 -14.85 -1.79 -21.28
N GLY A 225 -14.30 -0.76 -20.63
CA GLY A 225 -14.64 0.65 -20.87
C GLY A 225 -15.78 1.21 -20.01
N SER A 226 -16.40 0.44 -19.11
CA SER A 226 -17.46 0.97 -18.24
C SER A 226 -16.97 2.08 -17.30
N LEU A 227 -15.69 2.11 -16.92
CA LEU A 227 -15.10 3.24 -16.18
C LEU A 227 -15.20 4.57 -16.94
N LEU A 228 -15.17 4.56 -18.27
CA LEU A 228 -15.34 5.76 -19.09
C LEU A 228 -16.79 6.26 -19.03
N GLU A 229 -17.76 5.35 -19.10
CA GLU A 229 -19.17 5.69 -19.09
C GLU A 229 -19.59 6.33 -17.75
N ILE A 230 -19.04 5.82 -16.65
CA ILE A 230 -19.35 6.26 -15.28
C ILE A 230 -18.51 7.50 -14.90
N GLY A 231 -17.40 7.77 -15.61
CA GLY A 231 -16.51 8.91 -15.37
C GLY A 231 -15.33 8.63 -14.44
N LEU A 232 -15.27 7.43 -13.82
CA LEU A 232 -14.17 7.02 -12.95
C LEU A 232 -12.82 6.97 -13.66
N ALA A 233 -12.81 6.63 -14.95
CA ALA A 233 -11.59 6.67 -15.76
C ALA A 233 -10.98 8.08 -15.79
N GLY A 234 -11.82 9.10 -15.91
CA GLY A 234 -11.43 10.51 -15.83
C GLY A 234 -10.92 10.89 -14.45
N ASP A 235 -11.54 10.39 -13.38
CA ASP A 235 -11.11 10.66 -12.00
C ASP A 235 -9.73 10.06 -11.70
N VAL A 236 -9.50 8.80 -12.08
CA VAL A 236 -8.20 8.13 -11.89
C VAL A 236 -7.11 8.82 -12.71
N LEU A 237 -7.35 9.07 -14.00
CA LEU A 237 -6.36 9.72 -14.86
C LEU A 237 -6.13 11.17 -14.43
N GLY A 238 -7.19 11.91 -14.08
CA GLY A 238 -7.11 13.29 -13.60
C GLY A 238 -6.28 13.40 -12.33
N SER A 239 -6.56 12.55 -11.34
CA SER A 239 -5.74 12.45 -10.12
C SER A 239 -4.28 12.14 -10.46
N THR A 240 -4.04 11.14 -11.32
CA THR A 240 -2.69 10.76 -11.76
C THR A 240 -1.90 11.96 -12.30
N LEU A 241 -2.49 12.71 -13.24
CA LEU A 241 -1.81 13.84 -13.89
C LEU A 241 -1.63 15.03 -12.93
N GLU A 242 -2.60 15.30 -12.07
CA GLU A 242 -2.52 16.37 -11.06
C GLU A 242 -1.40 16.11 -10.05
N ILE A 243 -1.20 14.85 -9.66
CA ILE A 243 -0.11 14.48 -8.73
C ILE A 243 1.24 14.60 -9.42
N ILE A 244 1.38 14.12 -10.65
CA ILE A 244 2.62 14.30 -11.43
C ILE A 244 2.95 15.79 -11.56
N LYS A 245 1.94 16.63 -11.84
CA LYS A 245 2.09 18.08 -11.95
C LYS A 245 2.53 18.70 -10.62
N SER A 246 1.89 18.34 -9.52
CA SER A 246 2.19 18.93 -8.21
C SER A 246 3.56 18.50 -7.67
N GLU A 247 3.99 17.26 -7.92
CA GLU A 247 5.28 16.74 -7.44
C GLU A 247 6.48 17.07 -8.34
N LYS A 248 6.29 17.03 -9.67
CA LYS A 248 7.39 17.18 -10.66
C LYS A 248 7.31 18.45 -11.50
N GLY A 249 6.18 19.16 -11.45
CA GLY A 249 5.94 20.38 -12.20
C GLY A 249 5.37 20.15 -13.59
N GLU A 250 4.84 21.23 -14.15
CA GLU A 250 4.14 21.26 -15.45
C GLU A 250 5.05 20.84 -16.63
N SER A 251 6.35 21.13 -16.58
CA SER A 251 7.29 20.74 -17.65
C SER A 251 7.39 19.22 -17.78
N VAL A 252 7.60 18.53 -16.65
CA VAL A 252 7.75 17.07 -16.62
C VAL A 252 6.44 16.40 -17.03
N LEU A 253 5.30 16.90 -16.54
CA LEU A 253 3.99 16.42 -16.97
C LEU A 253 3.83 16.51 -18.51
N ASN A 254 4.19 17.65 -19.10
CA ASN A 254 4.06 17.84 -20.55
C ASN A 254 4.97 16.90 -21.35
N ASP A 255 6.18 16.62 -20.86
CA ASP A 255 7.08 15.65 -21.50
C ASP A 255 6.53 14.22 -21.43
N ILE A 256 6.00 13.80 -20.27
CA ILE A 256 5.35 12.49 -20.09
C ILE A 256 4.10 12.36 -20.98
N ARG A 257 3.30 13.42 -21.10
CA ARG A 257 2.10 13.43 -21.97
C ARG A 257 2.48 13.32 -23.44
N ARG A 258 3.51 14.05 -23.88
CA ARG A 258 4.03 14.01 -25.27
C ARG A 258 4.56 12.62 -25.63
N SER A 259 5.28 11.96 -24.73
CA SER A 259 5.81 10.61 -24.99
C SER A 259 4.73 9.53 -25.02
N SER A 260 3.58 9.77 -24.39
CA SER A 260 2.50 8.79 -24.27
C SER A 260 1.50 8.81 -25.43
N ASN A 261 1.51 9.86 -26.27
CA ASN A 261 0.49 10.10 -27.31
C ASN A 261 -0.96 10.06 -26.77
N LEU A 262 -1.14 10.48 -25.51
CA LEU A 262 -2.41 10.42 -24.82
C LEU A 262 -3.35 11.55 -25.25
N ARG A 263 -4.59 11.19 -25.60
CA ARG A 263 -5.69 12.10 -25.89
C ARG A 263 -6.60 12.19 -24.66
N LEU A 264 -6.65 13.35 -24.01
CA LEU A 264 -7.46 13.50 -22.79
C LEU A 264 -8.95 13.45 -23.09
N GLU A 265 -9.34 13.81 -24.32
CA GLU A 265 -10.71 13.70 -24.81
C GLU A 265 -11.25 12.25 -24.77
N ASP A 266 -10.38 11.25 -24.89
CA ASP A 266 -10.77 9.83 -24.88
C ASP A 266 -11.21 9.35 -23.49
N PHE A 267 -10.93 10.13 -22.43
CA PHE A 267 -11.25 9.79 -21.03
C PHE A 267 -12.45 10.56 -20.50
N ARG A 268 -13.14 11.32 -21.37
CA ARG A 268 -14.30 12.11 -20.98
C ARG A 268 -15.57 11.25 -21.05
N PRO A 269 -16.41 11.24 -20.01
CA PRO A 269 -17.69 10.53 -20.09
C PRO A 269 -18.58 11.12 -21.19
N PRO A 270 -19.36 10.28 -21.89
CA PRO A 270 -20.24 10.73 -22.99
C PRO A 270 -21.30 11.73 -22.53
N ASP A 271 -21.77 11.63 -21.28
CA ASP A 271 -22.71 12.56 -20.67
C ASP A 271 -22.12 13.19 -19.39
N PRO A 272 -21.54 14.41 -19.46
CA PRO A 272 -20.88 15.05 -18.30
C PRO A 272 -21.83 15.43 -17.15
N ASN A 273 -23.14 15.25 -17.32
CA ASN A 273 -24.17 15.56 -16.32
C ASN A 273 -24.66 14.33 -15.54
N ARG A 274 -24.06 13.15 -15.74
CA ARG A 274 -24.32 11.93 -14.96
C ARG A 274 -23.31 11.75 -13.81
N SER A 275 -22.81 12.82 -13.20
CA SER A 275 -22.16 12.70 -11.90
C SER A 275 -23.23 12.38 -10.86
N ARG A 276 -23.17 11.16 -10.30
CA ARG A 276 -23.92 10.81 -9.09
C ARG A 276 -23.26 11.40 -7.85
#